data_AF-A0A1S1DH97-F1
#
_entry.id   AF-A0A1S1DH97-F1
#
_cell.length_a   1.000
_cell.length_b   1.000
_cell.length_c   1.000
_cell.angle_alpha   90.00
_cell.angle_beta   90.00
_cell.angle_gamma   90.00
#
_symmetry.space_group_name_H-M   'P 1'
#
loop_
_entity.id
_entity.type
_entity.pdbx_description
1 polymer ?
#
loop_
_entity_poly.entity_id
_entity_poly.type
_entity_poly.pdbx_seq_one_letter_code
_entity_poly.pdbx_strand_id
1 'polypeptide(L)'
;MPDRVKEHVFALDARWCDELEEVLFSDPVPNLYSIEHYLACPLPVRSPRIPLHYYQGFVGCERDGQLCCVLLLGSNVVPVRLCGAAVEHDVAEHVETSDTPALDATALAHRDALAQLLLQVGSRLDSMFGESAFVMPLWTRMQELCEQTRGGKSPLLQMLQPSLGDGCDHRARVLSERPNQPLLYLPPEKDLARFYEAELPELPAHLPALFKPAEAPAGAVQFSGEAAGYARLATSADLGELLPAAAAMFTEEVGFDPIARYGDGYAARLRTLIAGQRSAIVTDVNGRVIFKADAGIVNLDAAQVQGVWLHPDYRGYGLAKPFFAAAAQILQRYYPHLSLYVNDYNARALAMYRGTGWEQIGQFSTIIFER
;
A
#
# COMPACT_ATOMS: atom_id res chain seq x y z
N MET A 1 -6.13 30.31 -15.43
CA MET A 1 -5.65 30.42 -14.03
C MET A 1 -4.13 30.47 -14.07
N PRO A 2 -3.45 31.20 -13.17
CA PRO A 2 -1.98 31.09 -13.03
C PRO A 2 -1.59 29.63 -12.81
N ASP A 3 -0.43 29.24 -13.33
CA ASP A 3 0.09 27.87 -13.25
C ASP A 3 0.66 27.63 -11.83
N ARG A 4 -0.24 27.43 -10.86
CA ARG A 4 0.08 27.23 -9.44
C ARG A 4 1.09 26.10 -9.23
N VAL A 5 1.08 25.09 -10.11
CA VAL A 5 2.03 23.98 -10.09
C VAL A 5 3.47 24.51 -10.23
N LYS A 6 3.73 25.40 -11.20
CA LYS A 6 5.07 25.99 -11.39
C LYS A 6 5.47 26.96 -10.29
N GLU A 7 4.50 27.57 -9.62
CA GLU A 7 4.75 28.53 -8.54
C GLU A 7 5.10 27.84 -7.22
N HIS A 8 4.53 26.66 -6.97
CA HIS A 8 4.57 26.04 -5.64
C HIS A 8 5.23 24.65 -5.58
N VAL A 9 5.29 23.90 -6.70
CA VAL A 9 5.76 22.51 -6.70
C VAL A 9 7.05 22.40 -7.50
N PHE A 10 8.01 21.64 -6.97
CA PHE A 10 9.26 21.32 -7.66
C PHE A 10 9.64 19.85 -7.46
N ALA A 11 10.43 19.30 -8.39
CA ALA A 11 11.05 17.99 -8.23
C ALA A 11 12.21 18.10 -7.24
N LEU A 12 12.22 17.24 -6.23
CA LEU A 12 13.29 17.20 -5.24
C LEU A 12 14.61 16.77 -5.90
N ASP A 13 15.71 17.28 -5.36
CA ASP A 13 17.07 16.96 -5.77
C ASP A 13 17.96 16.81 -4.53
N ALA A 14 19.23 16.46 -4.72
CA ALA A 14 20.15 16.14 -3.64
C ALA A 14 20.28 17.22 -2.54
N ARG A 15 19.84 18.47 -2.76
CA ARG A 15 19.80 19.51 -1.71
C ARG A 15 18.78 19.21 -0.61
N TRP A 16 17.77 18.42 -0.95
CA TRP A 16 16.65 18.06 -0.07
C TRP A 16 16.81 16.67 0.54
N CYS A 17 18.00 16.06 0.42
CA CYS A 17 18.28 14.71 0.89
C CYS A 17 17.99 14.58 2.39
N ASP A 18 18.64 15.41 3.21
CA ASP A 18 18.55 15.34 4.67
C ASP A 18 17.09 15.54 5.15
N GLU A 19 16.38 16.53 4.60
CA GLU A 19 14.99 16.79 4.96
C GLU A 19 14.05 15.67 4.51
N LEU A 20 14.25 15.12 3.30
CA LEU A 20 13.45 14.00 2.82
C LEU A 20 13.69 12.75 3.69
N GLU A 21 14.94 12.46 4.04
CA GLU A 21 15.28 11.36 4.92
C GLU A 21 14.65 11.54 6.31
N GLU A 22 14.68 12.76 6.87
CA GLU A 22 13.97 13.05 8.13
C GLU A 22 12.47 12.79 8.00
N VAL A 23 11.84 13.18 6.88
CA VAL A 23 10.41 12.90 6.63
C VAL A 23 10.15 11.39 6.55
N LEU A 24 10.95 10.66 5.77
CA LEU A 24 10.70 9.26 5.46
C LEU A 24 11.00 8.35 6.66
N PHE A 25 12.10 8.59 7.38
CA PHE A 25 12.61 7.68 8.40
C PHE A 25 12.18 8.03 9.83
N SER A 26 11.57 9.21 10.06
CA SER A 26 10.98 9.54 11.38
C SER A 26 9.80 8.64 11.75
N ASP A 27 9.02 8.22 10.76
CA ASP A 27 7.97 7.21 10.91
C ASP A 27 8.01 6.23 9.72
N PRO A 28 8.80 5.14 9.83
CA PRO A 28 9.09 4.29 8.68
C PRO A 28 7.92 3.39 8.28
N VAL A 29 7.01 3.09 9.19
CA VAL A 29 5.91 2.14 8.95
C VAL A 29 4.90 2.63 7.90
N PRO A 30 4.33 3.86 8.01
CA PRO A 30 3.49 4.40 6.96
C PRO A 30 4.28 4.73 5.69
N ASN A 31 5.59 4.98 5.80
CA ASN A 31 6.44 5.40 4.69
C ASN A 31 7.16 4.27 3.94
N LEU A 32 6.90 3.00 4.27
CA LEU A 32 7.61 1.83 3.70
C LEU A 32 7.72 1.86 2.18
N TYR A 33 6.63 2.16 1.46
CA TYR A 33 6.65 2.23 -0.01
C TYR A 33 7.56 3.34 -0.52
N SER A 34 7.49 4.51 0.10
CA SER A 34 8.30 5.67 -0.26
C SER A 34 9.78 5.43 0.05
N ILE A 35 10.08 4.77 1.17
CA ILE A 35 11.46 4.40 1.53
C ILE A 35 12.03 3.36 0.55
N GLU A 36 11.27 2.29 0.24
CA GLU A 36 11.71 1.27 -0.74
C GLU A 36 12.03 1.93 -2.09
N HIS A 37 11.20 2.88 -2.53
CA HIS A 37 11.47 3.67 -3.73
C HIS A 37 12.72 4.53 -3.61
N TYR A 38 12.87 5.29 -2.51
CA TYR A 38 14.00 6.17 -2.28
C TYR A 38 15.33 5.43 -2.30
N LEU A 39 15.40 4.26 -1.65
CA LEU A 39 16.61 3.43 -1.63
C LEU A 39 16.95 2.84 -3.01
N ALA A 40 15.93 2.50 -3.81
CA ALA A 40 16.13 1.98 -5.17
C ALA A 40 16.45 3.08 -6.19
N CYS A 41 15.89 4.27 -6.00
CA CYS A 41 16.00 5.42 -6.90
C CYS A 41 16.15 6.71 -6.08
N PRO A 42 17.36 7.00 -5.57
CA PRO A 42 17.62 8.20 -4.77
C PRO A 42 17.40 9.51 -5.54
N LEU A 43 17.39 10.62 -4.81
CA LEU A 43 17.19 11.94 -5.42
C LEU A 43 18.27 12.24 -6.48
N PRO A 44 17.87 12.84 -7.62
CA PRO A 44 18.83 13.24 -8.64
C PRO A 44 19.75 14.35 -8.10
N VAL A 45 20.96 14.46 -8.64
CA VAL A 45 21.92 15.52 -8.25
C VAL A 45 21.34 16.93 -8.46
N ARG A 46 20.47 17.10 -9.46
CA ARG A 46 19.76 18.36 -9.75
C ARG A 46 18.35 18.07 -10.23
N SER A 47 17.41 18.96 -9.92
CA SER A 47 16.03 18.84 -10.38
C SER A 47 15.97 18.74 -11.91
N PRO A 48 15.27 17.74 -12.47
CA PRO A 48 15.17 17.57 -13.91
C PRO A 48 14.36 18.70 -14.54
N ARG A 49 14.78 19.13 -15.74
CA ARG A 49 14.11 20.18 -16.52
C ARG A 49 13.04 19.61 -17.44
N ILE A 50 12.14 18.82 -16.88
CA ILE A 50 10.97 18.27 -17.58
C ILE A 50 9.69 18.78 -16.91
N PRO A 51 8.56 18.86 -17.62
CA PRO A 51 7.29 19.17 -16.98
C PRO A 51 6.98 18.16 -15.88
N LEU A 52 6.56 18.62 -14.70
CA LEU A 52 6.39 17.76 -13.52
C LEU A 52 5.38 16.62 -13.74
N HIS A 53 4.36 16.81 -14.57
CA HIS A 53 3.42 15.74 -14.89
C HIS A 53 4.08 14.60 -15.71
N TYR A 54 5.28 14.76 -16.26
CA TYR A 54 6.07 13.66 -16.87
C TYR A 54 7.14 13.11 -15.94
N TYR A 55 7.36 13.74 -14.79
CA TYR A 55 8.37 13.30 -13.82
C TYR A 55 7.88 12.11 -13.00
N GLN A 56 8.83 11.24 -12.61
CA GLN A 56 8.63 10.16 -11.66
C GLN A 56 9.71 10.27 -10.59
N GLY A 57 9.31 10.24 -9.33
CA GLY A 57 10.16 10.51 -8.18
C GLY A 57 9.52 11.50 -7.22
N PHE A 58 10.29 11.99 -6.25
CA PHE A 58 9.77 12.88 -5.22
C PHE A 58 9.59 14.31 -5.72
N VAL A 59 8.42 14.86 -5.47
CA VAL A 59 8.11 16.29 -5.62
C VAL A 59 7.73 16.88 -4.27
N GLY A 60 7.89 18.18 -4.10
CA GLY A 60 7.54 18.84 -2.85
C GLY A 60 7.18 20.30 -3.01
N CYS A 61 6.72 20.87 -1.90
CA CYS A 61 6.50 22.30 -1.72
C CYS A 61 7.35 22.78 -0.54
N GLU A 62 7.91 23.98 -0.65
CA GLU A 62 8.74 24.60 0.37
C GLU A 62 7.97 25.74 1.05
N ARG A 63 8.21 25.92 2.35
CA ARG A 63 7.83 27.12 3.08
C ARG A 63 8.98 27.52 4.00
N ASP A 64 9.38 28.78 3.94
CA ASP A 64 10.40 29.35 4.82
C ASP A 64 11.71 28.54 4.88
N GLY A 65 12.15 27.98 3.75
CA GLY A 65 13.36 27.17 3.67
C GLY A 65 13.20 25.68 3.96
N GLN A 66 11.98 25.19 4.25
CA GLN A 66 11.74 23.81 4.68
C GLN A 66 10.70 23.09 3.82
N LEU A 67 10.86 21.78 3.63
CA LEU A 67 9.84 20.93 3.00
C LEU A 67 8.59 20.82 3.87
N CYS A 68 7.50 21.41 3.37
CA CYS A 68 6.19 21.40 4.02
C CYS A 68 5.20 20.42 3.37
N CYS A 69 5.44 20.01 2.12
CA CYS A 69 4.72 18.94 1.45
C CYS A 69 5.70 18.03 0.70
N VAL A 70 5.45 16.72 0.73
CA VAL A 70 6.25 15.71 0.01
C VAL A 70 5.29 14.70 -0.62
N LEU A 71 5.50 14.41 -1.89
CA LEU A 71 4.72 13.44 -2.65
C LEU A 71 5.65 12.61 -3.54
N LEU A 72 5.56 11.29 -3.42
CA LEU A 72 6.16 10.39 -4.39
C LEU A 72 5.25 10.31 -5.62
N LEU A 73 5.73 10.83 -6.75
CA LEU A 73 5.01 10.88 -8.01
C LEU A 73 5.38 9.70 -8.90
N GLY A 74 4.37 8.99 -9.41
CA GLY A 74 4.53 7.85 -10.32
C GLY A 74 3.18 7.40 -10.86
N SER A 75 3.10 6.18 -11.37
CA SER A 75 1.78 5.57 -11.63
C SER A 75 1.04 5.26 -10.32
N ASN A 76 1.77 4.96 -9.26
CA ASN A 76 1.27 4.93 -7.91
C ASN A 76 1.78 6.18 -7.17
N VAL A 77 0.86 7.00 -6.67
CA VAL A 77 1.18 8.22 -5.94
C VAL A 77 1.06 7.98 -4.45
N VAL A 78 2.07 8.44 -3.71
CA VAL A 78 2.08 8.38 -2.24
C VAL A 78 2.34 9.76 -1.68
N PRO A 79 1.31 10.45 -1.14
CA PRO A 79 1.51 11.62 -0.31
C PRO A 79 2.21 11.21 0.99
N VAL A 80 3.39 11.77 1.24
CA VAL A 80 4.26 11.45 2.39
C VAL A 80 4.13 12.51 3.49
N ARG A 81 3.92 13.77 3.10
CA ARG A 81 3.71 14.89 4.01
C ARG A 81 2.80 15.91 3.33
N LEU A 82 1.84 16.45 4.07
CA LEU A 82 0.96 17.51 3.58
C LEU A 82 0.85 18.64 4.60
N CYS A 83 1.07 19.88 4.15
CA CYS A 83 0.99 21.05 5.02
C CYS A 83 -0.41 21.21 5.65
N GLY A 84 -0.44 21.47 6.95
CA GLY A 84 -1.66 21.67 7.73
C GLY A 84 -2.52 20.42 7.91
N ALA A 85 -1.96 19.23 7.67
CA ALA A 85 -2.55 17.99 8.16
C ALA A 85 -2.08 17.75 9.61
N ALA A 86 -3.02 17.51 10.52
CA ALA A 86 -2.70 16.97 11.84
C ALA A 86 -2.43 15.47 11.68
N VAL A 87 -1.24 15.02 12.06
CA VAL A 87 -0.93 13.59 12.13
C VAL A 87 -1.26 13.16 13.56
N GLU A 88 -2.32 12.37 13.74
CA GLU A 88 -2.72 11.87 15.05
C GLU A 88 -1.79 10.70 15.46
N HIS A 89 -0.59 11.02 15.96
CA HIS A 89 0.33 10.02 16.53
C HIS A 89 0.54 10.20 18.06
N ASP A 90 -0.48 10.67 18.78
CA ASP A 90 -0.48 10.62 20.25
C ASP A 90 -1.72 9.90 20.77
N VAL A 91 -1.55 8.64 21.17
CA VAL A 91 -2.54 7.94 21.99
C VAL A 91 -2.13 8.09 23.45
N ALA A 92 -3.00 8.75 24.20
CA ALA A 92 -3.08 8.89 25.66
C ALA A 92 -2.45 10.14 26.30
N GLU A 93 -3.17 11.26 26.24
CA GLU A 93 -3.67 11.97 27.43
C GLU A 93 -4.81 12.92 27.03
N HIS A 94 -5.77 13.12 27.93
CA HIS A 94 -7.01 13.87 27.73
C HIS A 94 -6.83 15.27 27.11
N VAL A 95 -7.58 15.58 26.04
CA VAL A 95 -8.04 16.95 25.75
C VAL A 95 -9.46 16.91 25.19
N GLU A 96 -10.40 17.49 25.95
CA GLU A 96 -11.70 17.94 25.45
C GLU A 96 -11.49 19.13 24.49
N THR A 97 -12.16 19.09 23.32
CA THR A 97 -12.47 20.21 22.41
C THR A 97 -11.34 21.19 22.03
N SER A 98 -10.95 21.24 20.74
CA SER A 98 -10.71 22.52 20.06
C SER A 98 -10.55 22.36 18.54
N ASP A 99 -11.27 23.19 17.79
CA ASP A 99 -11.07 23.65 16.41
C ASP A 99 -10.00 22.93 15.56
N THR A 100 -10.43 22.33 14.46
CA THR A 100 -9.53 22.01 13.34
C THR A 100 -8.83 23.30 12.94
N PRO A 101 -7.49 23.42 13.05
CA PRO A 101 -6.83 24.67 12.70
C PRO A 101 -7.13 24.97 11.23
N ALA A 102 -7.80 26.10 10.99
CA ALA A 102 -8.11 26.54 9.63
C ALA A 102 -6.78 26.61 8.85
N LEU A 103 -6.71 25.90 7.72
CA LEU A 103 -5.55 25.94 6.85
C LEU A 103 -5.25 27.37 6.45
N ASP A 104 -3.99 27.78 6.59
CA ASP A 104 -3.58 29.08 6.10
C ASP A 104 -3.53 29.11 4.56
N ALA A 105 -3.45 30.33 4.01
CA ALA A 105 -3.50 30.54 2.57
C ALA A 105 -2.37 29.81 1.81
N THR A 106 -1.20 29.63 2.43
CA THR A 106 -0.06 28.95 1.83
C THR A 106 -0.31 27.44 1.77
N ALA A 107 -0.78 26.84 2.86
CA ALA A 107 -1.14 25.42 2.90
C ALA A 107 -2.23 25.08 1.86
N LEU A 108 -3.23 25.97 1.72
CA LEU A 108 -4.26 25.81 0.70
C LEU A 108 -3.69 25.93 -0.73
N ALA A 109 -2.79 26.88 -0.98
CA ALA A 109 -2.13 27.04 -2.28
C ALA A 109 -1.26 25.82 -2.65
N HIS A 110 -0.56 25.23 -1.69
CA HIS A 110 0.22 24.01 -1.89
C HIS A 110 -0.68 22.81 -2.19
N ARG A 111 -1.78 22.65 -1.45
CA ARG A 111 -2.77 21.59 -1.73
C ARG A 111 -3.39 21.75 -3.11
N ASP A 112 -3.74 22.98 -3.49
CA ASP A 112 -4.27 23.29 -4.83
C ASP A 112 -3.27 22.93 -5.93
N ALA A 113 -2.00 23.28 -5.75
CA ALA A 113 -0.95 23.01 -6.72
C ALA A 113 -0.68 21.50 -6.86
N LEU A 114 -0.63 20.75 -5.75
CA LEU A 114 -0.47 19.29 -5.79
C LEU A 114 -1.68 18.61 -6.44
N ALA A 115 -2.90 19.02 -6.09
CA ALA A 115 -4.12 18.50 -6.72
C ALA A 115 -4.10 18.76 -8.24
N GLN A 116 -3.76 19.99 -8.67
CA GLN A 116 -3.61 20.32 -10.09
C GLN A 116 -2.54 19.47 -10.78
N LEU A 117 -1.40 19.21 -10.13
CA LEU A 117 -0.36 18.33 -10.68
C LEU A 117 -0.90 16.92 -10.92
N LEU A 118 -1.63 16.34 -9.97
CA LEU A 118 -2.22 15.01 -10.13
C LEU A 118 -3.27 14.95 -11.24
N LEU A 119 -4.08 16.00 -11.38
CA LEU A 119 -5.01 16.14 -12.52
C LEU A 119 -4.24 16.21 -13.86
N GLN A 120 -3.09 16.90 -13.91
CA GLN A 120 -2.23 16.95 -15.10
C GLN A 120 -1.55 15.61 -15.43
N VAL A 121 -1.25 14.76 -14.43
CA VAL A 121 -0.75 13.39 -14.65
C VAL A 121 -1.80 12.55 -15.40
N GLY A 122 -3.07 12.70 -15.01
CA GLY A 122 -4.21 12.15 -15.74
C GLY A 122 -4.27 10.62 -15.73
N SER A 123 -4.53 10.02 -16.89
CA SER A 123 -4.70 8.55 -17.06
C SER A 123 -3.47 7.71 -16.75
N ARG A 124 -2.31 8.34 -16.49
CA ARG A 124 -1.10 7.62 -16.07
C ARG A 124 -1.09 7.28 -14.58
N LEU A 125 -2.04 7.83 -13.82
CA LEU A 125 -2.24 7.51 -12.42
C LEU A 125 -3.05 6.22 -12.31
N ASP A 126 -2.43 5.16 -11.79
CA ASP A 126 -3.08 3.88 -11.46
C ASP A 126 -3.72 3.93 -10.06
N SER A 127 -3.03 4.54 -9.08
CA SER A 127 -3.54 4.66 -7.71
C SER A 127 -2.92 5.84 -6.96
N MET A 128 -3.61 6.27 -5.90
CA MET A 128 -3.09 7.14 -4.85
C MET A 128 -3.39 6.51 -3.49
N PHE A 129 -2.37 6.26 -2.67
CA PHE A 129 -2.53 5.64 -1.36
C PHE A 129 -1.49 6.12 -0.34
N GLY A 130 -1.75 5.83 0.93
CA GLY A 130 -0.91 6.28 2.06
C GLY A 130 -1.79 6.73 3.22
N GLU A 131 -1.23 7.52 4.13
CA GLU A 131 -1.98 8.04 5.28
C GLU A 131 -3.23 8.82 4.87
N SER A 132 -4.36 8.50 5.50
CA SER A 132 -5.65 9.14 5.22
C SER A 132 -5.61 10.65 5.38
N ALA A 133 -4.85 11.13 6.36
CA ALA A 133 -4.66 12.56 6.65
C ALA A 133 -4.01 13.33 5.49
N PHE A 134 -3.32 12.64 4.57
CA PHE A 134 -2.70 13.25 3.40
C PHE A 134 -3.47 12.91 2.11
N VAL A 135 -3.90 11.65 1.96
CA VAL A 135 -4.61 11.16 0.77
C VAL A 135 -5.97 11.82 0.63
N MET A 136 -6.80 11.81 1.69
CA MET A 136 -8.19 12.26 1.57
C MET A 136 -8.31 13.77 1.32
N PRO A 137 -7.58 14.66 2.00
CA PRO A 137 -7.65 16.09 1.68
C PRO A 137 -7.18 16.42 0.27
N LEU A 138 -6.19 15.69 -0.25
CA LEU A 138 -5.72 15.87 -1.62
C LEU A 138 -6.76 15.35 -2.62
N TRP A 139 -7.35 14.18 -2.36
CA TRP A 139 -8.42 13.60 -3.17
C TRP A 139 -9.66 14.49 -3.23
N THR A 140 -10.17 14.94 -2.08
CA THR A 140 -11.29 15.88 -2.01
C THR A 140 -11.01 17.13 -2.82
N ARG A 141 -9.78 17.66 -2.74
CA ARG A 141 -9.44 18.86 -3.51
C ARG A 141 -9.39 18.61 -5.02
N MET A 142 -8.90 17.46 -5.47
CA MET A 142 -8.97 17.07 -6.88
C MET A 142 -10.43 17.05 -7.38
N GLN A 143 -11.34 16.48 -6.59
CA GLN A 143 -12.77 16.43 -6.93
C GLN A 143 -13.39 17.83 -7.05
N GLU A 144 -13.12 18.72 -6.09
CA GLU A 144 -13.60 20.11 -6.12
C GLU A 144 -13.12 20.88 -7.35
N LEU A 145 -11.84 20.73 -7.73
CA LEU A 145 -11.28 21.38 -8.92
C LEU A 145 -11.94 20.89 -10.22
N CYS A 146 -12.26 19.59 -10.30
CA CYS A 146 -13.02 19.03 -11.42
C CYS A 146 -14.44 19.63 -11.50
N GLU A 147 -15.14 19.78 -10.38
CA GLU A 147 -16.48 20.38 -10.32
C GLU A 147 -16.48 21.86 -10.73
N GLN A 148 -15.52 22.64 -10.23
CA GLN A 148 -15.38 24.07 -10.56
C GLN A 148 -15.15 24.27 -12.06
N THR A 149 -14.40 23.38 -12.71
CA THR A 149 -14.14 23.42 -14.15
C THR A 149 -15.39 23.10 -14.98
N ARG A 150 -16.32 22.28 -14.46
CA ARG A 150 -17.60 21.95 -15.12
C ARG A 150 -18.65 23.06 -15.05
N GLY A 151 -18.66 23.82 -13.95
CA GLY A 151 -19.65 24.89 -13.72
C GLY A 151 -19.43 26.16 -14.55
N GLY A 152 -18.26 26.31 -15.19
CA GLY A 152 -17.89 27.49 -15.97
C GLY A 152 -18.46 27.50 -17.39
N LYS A 153 -19.71 27.97 -17.57
CA LYS A 153 -20.13 28.53 -18.87
C LYS A 153 -19.51 29.92 -19.05
N SER A 154 -18.37 30.01 -19.72
CA SER A 154 -17.91 31.29 -20.30
C SER A 154 -18.16 31.30 -21.81
N PRO A 155 -19.02 32.20 -22.33
CA PRO A 155 -19.06 32.48 -23.75
C PRO A 155 -17.84 33.36 -24.09
N LEU A 156 -17.17 33.07 -25.20
CA LEU A 156 -16.01 33.80 -25.75
C LEU A 156 -14.64 33.41 -25.20
N LEU A 157 -14.08 32.32 -25.75
CA LEU A 157 -12.80 32.34 -26.47
C LEU A 157 -12.54 30.95 -27.06
N GLN A 158 -12.89 30.79 -28.34
CA GLN A 158 -12.31 29.78 -29.22
C GLN A 158 -10.86 30.19 -29.49
N MET A 159 -9.92 29.64 -28.73
CA MET A 159 -8.54 29.44 -29.18
C MET A 159 -8.18 27.99 -28.92
N LEU A 160 -7.71 27.31 -29.96
CA LEU A 160 -7.15 25.96 -29.95
C LEU A 160 -5.97 25.88 -28.97
N GLN A 161 -6.27 25.69 -27.70
CA GLN A 161 -5.46 24.89 -26.78
C GLN A 161 -6.24 23.60 -26.53
N PRO A 162 -5.58 22.44 -26.29
CA PRO A 162 -6.27 21.27 -25.76
C PRO A 162 -6.89 21.71 -24.42
N SER A 163 -8.18 22.02 -24.45
CA SER A 163 -8.88 22.49 -23.28
C SER A 163 -8.88 21.37 -22.26
N LEU A 164 -8.44 21.69 -21.05
CA LEU A 164 -8.52 20.86 -19.83
C LEU A 164 -9.89 20.17 -19.63
N GLY A 165 -10.94 20.60 -20.33
CA GLY A 165 -12.28 20.01 -20.31
C GLY A 165 -12.39 18.56 -20.78
N ASP A 166 -11.55 18.09 -21.71
CA ASP A 166 -11.63 16.70 -22.21
C ASP A 166 -10.78 15.71 -21.38
N GLY A 167 -9.92 16.21 -20.48
CA GLY A 167 -9.01 15.40 -19.67
C GLY A 167 -9.38 15.25 -18.19
N CYS A 168 -10.29 16.07 -17.66
CA CYS A 168 -10.52 16.26 -16.22
C CYS A 168 -11.78 15.56 -15.66
N ASP A 169 -12.27 14.48 -16.27
CA ASP A 169 -13.31 13.65 -15.62
C ASP A 169 -12.67 12.50 -14.84
N HIS A 170 -12.12 12.81 -13.66
CA HIS A 170 -11.60 11.78 -12.79
C HIS A 170 -12.71 10.94 -12.14
N ARG A 171 -13.94 11.46 -12.02
CA ARG A 171 -15.06 10.67 -11.48
C ARG A 171 -15.48 9.54 -12.41
N ALA A 172 -15.38 9.75 -13.73
CA ALA A 172 -15.56 8.68 -14.70
C ALA A 172 -14.38 7.69 -14.77
N ARG A 173 -13.32 7.89 -13.96
CA ARG A 173 -12.12 7.07 -13.91
C ARG A 173 -11.78 6.54 -12.52
N VAL A 174 -12.60 6.73 -11.49
CA VAL A 174 -12.35 6.09 -10.18
C VAL A 174 -12.96 4.70 -10.20
N LEU A 175 -12.10 3.69 -10.12
CA LEU A 175 -12.53 2.31 -10.01
C LEU A 175 -12.96 1.96 -8.57
N SER A 176 -12.23 2.47 -7.58
CA SER A 176 -12.49 2.18 -6.17
C SER A 176 -11.97 3.30 -5.27
N GLU A 177 -12.78 3.72 -4.31
CA GLU A 177 -12.39 4.62 -3.23
C GLU A 177 -12.50 3.88 -1.89
N ARG A 178 -11.42 3.89 -1.13
CA ARG A 178 -11.29 3.20 0.17
C ARG A 178 -10.82 4.24 1.18
N PRO A 179 -11.74 5.00 1.79
CA PRO A 179 -11.37 6.14 2.61
C PRO A 179 -10.83 5.74 3.98
N ASN A 180 -11.14 4.52 4.44
CA ASN A 180 -10.77 4.03 5.76
C ASN A 180 -10.19 2.62 5.68
N GLN A 181 -8.88 2.52 5.91
CA GLN A 181 -8.17 1.26 5.99
C GLN A 181 -7.25 1.30 7.22
N PRO A 182 -7.65 0.73 8.37
CA PRO A 182 -6.80 0.68 9.55
C PRO A 182 -5.39 0.16 9.24
N LEU A 183 -4.37 0.96 9.56
CA LEU A 183 -2.97 0.55 9.51
C LEU A 183 -2.64 -0.16 10.82
N LEU A 184 -2.35 -1.44 10.71
CA LEU A 184 -2.03 -2.32 11.83
C LEU A 184 -0.54 -2.62 11.84
N TYR A 185 0.01 -2.77 13.04
CA TYR A 185 1.39 -3.08 13.31
C TYR A 185 1.49 -4.26 14.28
N LEU A 186 2.47 -5.13 14.05
CA LEU A 186 2.80 -6.24 14.93
C LEU A 186 4.17 -5.98 15.57
N PRO A 187 4.21 -5.68 16.87
CA PRO A 187 5.47 -5.55 17.60
C PRO A 187 6.31 -6.84 17.55
N PRO A 188 7.65 -6.75 17.43
CA PRO A 188 8.52 -7.92 17.34
C PRO A 188 8.49 -8.80 18.59
N GLU A 189 8.09 -8.27 19.74
CA GLU A 189 8.00 -9.01 21.01
C GLU A 189 6.75 -9.89 21.12
N LYS A 190 5.78 -9.75 20.19
CA LYS A 190 4.56 -10.55 20.22
C LYS A 190 4.86 -12.00 19.83
N ASP A 191 4.73 -12.90 20.80
CA ASP A 191 4.81 -14.33 20.55
C ASP A 191 3.55 -14.87 19.83
N LEU A 192 3.76 -15.40 18.63
CA LEU A 192 2.73 -16.01 17.80
C LEU A 192 2.65 -17.53 17.93
N ALA A 193 3.61 -18.18 18.62
CA ALA A 193 3.77 -19.64 18.69
C ALA A 193 2.50 -20.36 19.11
N ARG A 194 1.85 -19.87 20.18
CA ARG A 194 0.60 -20.43 20.70
C ARG A 194 -0.52 -20.57 19.65
N PHE A 195 -0.49 -19.79 18.57
CA PHE A 195 -1.52 -19.83 17.55
C PHE A 195 -1.25 -20.90 16.48
N TYR A 196 0.01 -21.15 16.12
CA TYR A 196 0.36 -22.10 15.06
C TYR A 196 0.85 -23.45 15.58
N GLU A 197 1.15 -23.57 16.87
CA GLU A 197 1.44 -24.84 17.55
C GLU A 197 0.18 -25.57 18.02
N ALA A 198 -0.95 -24.85 18.13
CA ALA A 198 -2.23 -25.44 18.48
C ALA A 198 -2.68 -26.46 17.41
N GLU A 199 -3.31 -27.55 17.86
CA GLU A 199 -3.93 -28.52 16.95
C GLU A 199 -5.00 -27.85 16.10
N LEU A 200 -4.96 -28.13 14.80
CA LEU A 200 -5.96 -27.63 13.87
C LEU A 200 -7.26 -28.43 14.01
N PRO A 201 -8.43 -27.80 13.77
CA PRO A 201 -9.69 -28.52 13.67
C PRO A 201 -9.65 -29.60 12.58
N GLU A 202 -10.39 -30.68 12.78
CA GLU A 202 -10.57 -31.71 11.75
C GLU A 202 -11.23 -31.12 10.51
N LEU A 203 -10.63 -31.38 9.35
CA LEU A 203 -11.19 -30.98 8.07
C LEU A 203 -12.25 -31.98 7.61
N PRO A 204 -13.30 -31.53 6.91
CA PRO A 204 -14.23 -32.43 6.24
C PRO A 204 -13.51 -33.42 5.32
N ALA A 205 -13.97 -34.68 5.30
CA ALA A 205 -13.34 -35.77 4.56
C ALA A 205 -13.20 -35.55 3.04
N HIS A 206 -13.95 -34.60 2.45
CA HIS A 206 -13.86 -34.27 1.03
C HIS A 206 -12.73 -33.29 0.70
N LEU A 207 -12.16 -32.61 1.71
CA LEU A 207 -11.03 -31.71 1.52
C LEU A 207 -9.72 -32.50 1.66
N PRO A 208 -8.76 -32.30 0.74
CA PRO A 208 -7.40 -32.81 0.93
C PRO A 208 -6.81 -32.38 2.27
N ALA A 209 -6.02 -33.27 2.87
CA ALA A 209 -5.30 -32.96 4.10
C ALA A 209 -4.27 -31.84 3.86
N LEU A 210 -4.03 -31.03 4.90
CA LEU A 210 -2.99 -30.00 4.87
C LEU A 210 -1.61 -30.63 4.93
N PHE A 211 -0.68 -30.11 4.14
CA PHE A 211 0.71 -30.53 4.19
C PHE A 211 1.41 -29.88 5.38
N LYS A 212 2.00 -30.68 6.26
CA LYS A 212 2.78 -30.20 7.40
C LYS A 212 4.28 -30.32 7.09
N PRO A 213 5.02 -29.20 6.97
CA PRO A 213 6.44 -29.23 6.58
C PRO A 213 7.33 -30.12 7.47
N ALA A 214 7.04 -30.20 8.77
CA ALA A 214 7.81 -31.00 9.72
C ALA A 214 7.71 -32.52 9.49
N GLU A 215 6.68 -32.98 8.78
CA GLU A 215 6.44 -34.40 8.48
C GLU A 215 6.99 -34.81 7.10
N ALA A 216 7.63 -33.87 6.38
CA ALA A 216 8.25 -34.15 5.09
C ALA A 216 9.47 -35.08 5.25
N PRO A 217 9.62 -36.11 4.39
CA PRO A 217 10.80 -36.96 4.40
C PRO A 217 12.08 -36.12 4.21
N ALA A 218 13.12 -36.38 5.02
CA ALA A 218 14.41 -35.74 4.88
C ALA A 218 14.96 -35.97 3.45
N GLY A 219 14.92 -34.92 2.62
CA GLY A 219 15.34 -34.96 1.20
C GLY A 219 14.23 -34.90 0.15
N ALA A 220 12.94 -34.98 0.53
CA ALA A 220 11.83 -34.89 -0.43
C ALA A 220 11.56 -33.45 -0.88
N VAL A 221 12.03 -32.44 -0.14
CA VAL A 221 11.95 -31.05 -0.54
C VAL A 221 13.20 -30.33 -0.07
N GLN A 222 13.85 -29.59 -0.96
CA GLN A 222 14.84 -28.58 -0.59
C GLN A 222 14.10 -27.39 0.07
N PHE A 223 13.41 -27.62 1.19
CA PHE A 223 13.02 -26.53 2.08
C PHE A 223 14.29 -26.05 2.77
N SER A 224 15.08 -25.24 2.08
CA SER A 224 16.06 -24.37 2.72
C SER A 224 15.39 -23.27 3.56
N GLY A 225 14.04 -23.25 3.58
CA GLY A 225 13.21 -22.32 4.30
C GLY A 225 12.68 -22.90 5.60
N GLU A 226 13.01 -22.20 6.66
CA GLU A 226 12.44 -22.27 7.99
C GLU A 226 10.88 -22.26 7.97
N ALA A 227 10.24 -23.28 8.54
CA ALA A 227 8.78 -23.39 8.65
C ALA A 227 8.27 -22.94 10.03
N ALA A 228 6.97 -22.69 10.13
CA ALA A 228 6.24 -22.49 11.39
C ALA A 228 4.86 -23.14 11.24
N GLY A 229 4.50 -24.09 12.12
CA GLY A 229 3.26 -24.85 11.98
C GLY A 229 3.13 -25.48 10.58
N TYR A 230 2.10 -25.06 9.83
CA TYR A 230 1.83 -25.49 8.45
C TYR A 230 2.37 -24.54 7.38
N ALA A 231 2.81 -23.34 7.78
CA ALA A 231 3.32 -22.37 6.83
C ALA A 231 4.81 -22.60 6.54
N ARG A 232 5.21 -22.24 5.33
CA ARG A 232 6.58 -22.24 4.85
C ARG A 232 6.76 -21.14 3.82
N LEU A 233 8.01 -20.80 3.52
CA LEU A 233 8.30 -19.95 2.37
C LEU A 233 7.98 -20.66 1.06
N ALA A 234 7.43 -19.91 0.11
CA ALA A 234 7.23 -20.36 -1.26
C ALA A 234 8.58 -20.48 -1.97
N THR A 235 8.66 -21.44 -2.87
CA THR A 235 9.80 -21.72 -3.74
C THR A 235 9.41 -21.50 -5.20
N SER A 236 10.37 -21.55 -6.12
CA SER A 236 10.08 -21.43 -7.55
C SER A 236 9.15 -22.54 -8.07
N ALA A 237 9.16 -23.72 -7.43
CA ALA A 237 8.26 -24.82 -7.75
C ALA A 237 6.79 -24.51 -7.42
N ASP A 238 6.54 -23.64 -6.45
CA ASP A 238 5.19 -23.27 -6.03
C ASP A 238 4.53 -22.25 -6.96
N LEU A 239 5.28 -21.63 -7.90
CA LEU A 239 4.78 -20.54 -8.74
C LEU A 239 3.51 -20.94 -9.52
N GLY A 240 3.43 -22.20 -9.98
CA GLY A 240 2.28 -22.71 -10.73
C GLY A 240 0.96 -22.66 -9.93
N GLU A 241 1.01 -22.99 -8.64
CA GLU A 241 -0.15 -23.00 -7.74
C GLU A 241 -0.34 -21.66 -7.00
N LEU A 242 0.74 -20.90 -6.80
CA LEU A 242 0.69 -19.61 -6.11
C LEU A 242 0.12 -18.50 -7.01
N LEU A 243 0.41 -18.52 -8.30
CA LEU A 243 -0.11 -17.53 -9.25
C LEU A 243 -1.66 -17.49 -9.28
N PRO A 244 -2.39 -18.61 -9.44
CA PRO A 244 -3.85 -18.58 -9.39
C PRO A 244 -4.40 -18.17 -8.02
N ALA A 245 -3.74 -18.58 -6.92
CA ALA A 245 -4.14 -18.13 -5.57
C ALA A 245 -3.97 -16.61 -5.40
N ALA A 246 -2.86 -16.04 -5.89
CA ALA A 246 -2.61 -14.60 -5.87
C ALA A 246 -3.61 -13.83 -6.75
N ALA A 247 -3.90 -14.35 -7.95
CA ALA A 247 -4.88 -13.76 -8.85
C ALA A 247 -6.31 -13.82 -8.28
N ALA A 248 -6.70 -14.92 -7.64
CA ALA A 248 -7.98 -15.05 -6.95
C ALA A 248 -8.10 -14.04 -5.81
N MET A 249 -7.09 -13.94 -4.96
CA MET A 249 -7.02 -12.92 -3.90
C MET A 249 -7.22 -11.51 -4.46
N PHE A 250 -6.45 -11.15 -5.49
CA PHE A 250 -6.53 -9.82 -6.08
C PHE A 250 -7.91 -9.56 -6.70
N THR A 251 -8.48 -10.55 -7.38
CA THR A 251 -9.81 -10.43 -8.00
C THR A 251 -10.90 -10.27 -6.96
N GLU A 252 -10.86 -11.02 -5.86
CA GLU A 252 -11.80 -10.88 -4.74
C GLU A 252 -11.70 -9.50 -4.07
N GLU A 253 -10.48 -8.97 -3.97
CA GLU A 253 -10.18 -7.72 -3.26
C GLU A 253 -10.43 -6.48 -4.11
N VAL A 254 -10.09 -6.52 -5.41
CA VAL A 254 -10.05 -5.36 -6.31
C VAL A 254 -11.16 -5.41 -7.37
N GLY A 255 -11.69 -6.59 -7.68
CA GLY A 255 -12.84 -6.77 -8.59
C GLY A 255 -12.48 -7.00 -10.06
N PHE A 256 -11.21 -7.19 -10.41
CA PHE A 256 -10.80 -7.56 -11.77
C PHE A 256 -9.60 -8.53 -11.78
N ASP A 257 -9.44 -9.26 -12.88
CA ASP A 257 -8.35 -10.21 -13.05
C ASP A 257 -7.00 -9.49 -13.29
N PRO A 258 -6.01 -9.63 -12.39
CA PRO A 258 -4.71 -9.00 -12.56
C PRO A 258 -3.90 -9.60 -13.71
N ILE A 259 -4.14 -10.85 -14.09
CA ILE A 259 -3.44 -11.50 -15.22
C ILE A 259 -3.95 -10.87 -16.52
N ALA A 260 -5.26 -10.70 -16.66
CA ALA A 260 -5.84 -10.00 -17.80
C ALA A 260 -5.37 -8.53 -17.89
N ARG A 261 -5.23 -7.83 -16.76
CA ARG A 261 -4.83 -6.41 -16.73
C ARG A 261 -3.32 -6.18 -16.89
N TYR A 262 -2.49 -6.97 -16.23
CA TYR A 262 -1.04 -6.73 -16.12
C TYR A 262 -0.17 -7.78 -16.84
N GLY A 263 -0.77 -8.86 -17.33
CA GLY A 263 -0.08 -9.93 -18.05
C GLY A 263 1.10 -10.51 -17.27
N ASP A 264 2.21 -10.74 -17.98
CA ASP A 264 3.43 -11.30 -17.42
C ASP A 264 4.06 -10.46 -16.31
N GLY A 265 3.72 -9.16 -16.22
CA GLY A 265 4.18 -8.28 -15.14
C GLY A 265 3.72 -8.75 -13.77
N TYR A 266 2.50 -9.30 -13.67
CA TYR A 266 1.97 -9.83 -12.41
C TYR A 266 2.74 -11.09 -11.97
N ALA A 267 2.95 -12.03 -12.89
CA ALA A 267 3.74 -13.23 -12.63
C ALA A 267 5.21 -12.90 -12.32
N ALA A 268 5.79 -11.90 -12.97
CA ALA A 268 7.14 -11.42 -12.69
C ALA A 268 7.26 -10.85 -11.28
N ARG A 269 6.28 -10.06 -10.82
CA ARG A 269 6.23 -9.57 -9.43
C ARG A 269 6.23 -10.73 -8.43
N LEU A 270 5.44 -11.76 -8.67
CA LEU A 270 5.38 -12.93 -7.80
C LEU A 270 6.72 -13.71 -7.77
N ARG A 271 7.38 -13.86 -8.93
CA ARG A 271 8.73 -14.44 -9.00
C ARG A 271 9.74 -13.65 -8.16
N THR A 272 9.66 -12.32 -8.17
CA THR A 272 10.53 -11.46 -7.34
C THR A 272 10.26 -11.62 -5.85
N LEU A 273 9.00 -11.85 -5.44
CA LEU A 273 8.67 -12.14 -4.04
C LEU A 273 9.23 -13.50 -3.61
N ILE A 274 9.04 -14.54 -4.43
CA ILE A 274 9.58 -15.89 -4.18
C ILE A 274 11.11 -15.86 -4.07
N ALA A 275 11.78 -15.24 -5.04
CA ALA A 275 13.24 -15.15 -5.07
C ALA A 275 13.80 -14.39 -3.86
N GLY A 276 13.05 -13.41 -3.34
CA GLY A 276 13.40 -12.66 -2.13
C GLY A 276 12.95 -13.31 -0.82
N GLN A 277 12.42 -14.55 -0.83
CA GLN A 277 11.88 -15.21 0.37
C GLN A 277 10.77 -14.38 1.06
N ARG A 278 9.96 -13.68 0.27
CA ARG A 278 8.91 -12.75 0.74
C ARG A 278 7.49 -13.29 0.60
N SER A 279 7.30 -14.56 0.27
CA SER A 279 5.97 -15.17 0.18
C SER A 279 5.89 -16.40 1.07
N ALA A 280 4.95 -16.38 2.02
CA ALA A 280 4.67 -17.48 2.93
C ALA A 280 3.35 -18.15 2.53
N ILE A 281 3.36 -19.48 2.45
CA ILE A 281 2.22 -20.28 1.97
C ILE A 281 1.94 -21.47 2.89
N VAL A 282 0.70 -21.93 2.84
CA VAL A 282 0.29 -23.27 3.30
C VAL A 282 -0.26 -24.01 2.11
N THR A 283 0.12 -25.28 1.95
CA THR A 283 -0.38 -26.14 0.88
C THR A 283 -1.16 -27.33 1.43
N ASP A 284 -1.98 -27.94 0.60
CA ASP A 284 -2.46 -29.30 0.85
C ASP A 284 -1.40 -30.33 0.44
N VAL A 285 -1.68 -31.61 0.71
CA VAL A 285 -0.81 -32.74 0.34
C VAL A 285 -0.60 -32.89 -1.17
N ASN A 286 -1.43 -32.27 -2.01
CA ASN A 286 -1.30 -32.27 -3.47
C ASN A 286 -0.48 -31.07 -3.97
N GLY A 287 -0.01 -30.18 -3.07
CA GLY A 287 0.75 -28.99 -3.41
C GLY A 287 -0.10 -27.76 -3.75
N ARG A 288 -1.43 -27.85 -3.69
CA ARG A 288 -2.32 -26.70 -3.94
C ARG A 288 -2.13 -25.66 -2.85
N VAL A 289 -2.00 -24.39 -3.22
CA VAL A 289 -1.91 -23.29 -2.24
C VAL A 289 -3.27 -23.06 -1.58
N ILE A 290 -3.31 -23.31 -0.27
CA ILE A 290 -4.50 -23.13 0.57
C ILE A 290 -4.48 -21.77 1.26
N PHE A 291 -3.31 -21.27 1.64
CA PHE A 291 -3.15 -19.96 2.23
C PHE A 291 -1.92 -19.27 1.65
N LYS A 292 -1.98 -17.94 1.52
CA LYS A 292 -0.80 -17.11 1.21
C LYS A 292 -0.80 -15.79 1.98
N ALA A 293 0.39 -15.28 2.26
CA ALA A 293 0.66 -13.92 2.70
C ALA A 293 2.04 -13.50 2.20
N ASP A 294 2.17 -12.26 1.71
CA ASP A 294 3.42 -11.76 1.15
C ASP A 294 3.95 -10.56 1.95
N ALA A 295 5.26 -10.51 2.19
CA ALA A 295 5.96 -9.26 2.51
C ALA A 295 6.08 -8.44 1.21
N GLY A 296 5.07 -7.61 0.96
CA GLY A 296 4.86 -6.96 -0.33
C GLY A 296 5.82 -5.83 -0.65
N ILE A 297 6.11 -5.06 0.40
CA ILE A 297 7.00 -3.90 0.43
C ILE A 297 7.90 -4.13 1.63
N VAL A 298 9.20 -3.94 1.46
CA VAL A 298 10.17 -4.18 2.52
C VAL A 298 11.17 -3.04 2.60
N ASN A 299 11.66 -2.79 3.80
CA ASN A 299 12.76 -1.85 4.05
C ASN A 299 13.51 -2.31 5.29
N LEU A 300 14.84 -2.43 5.21
CA LEU A 300 15.73 -2.82 6.31
C LEU A 300 15.18 -4.00 7.15
N ASP A 301 14.57 -3.71 8.30
CA ASP A 301 14.02 -4.64 9.29
C ASP A 301 12.47 -4.66 9.35
N ALA A 302 11.81 -4.00 8.39
CA ALA A 302 10.38 -3.85 8.33
C ALA A 302 9.75 -4.35 7.02
N ALA A 303 8.53 -4.88 7.10
CA ALA A 303 7.77 -5.31 5.94
C ALA A 303 6.27 -5.01 6.08
N GLN A 304 5.66 -4.60 4.97
CA GLN A 304 4.20 -4.51 4.86
C GLN A 304 3.65 -5.81 4.28
N VAL A 305 2.92 -6.55 5.11
CA VAL A 305 2.22 -7.76 4.73
C VAL A 305 1.03 -7.40 3.85
N GLN A 306 0.92 -8.07 2.69
CA GLN A 306 -0.13 -7.86 1.72
C GLN A 306 -0.66 -9.19 1.18
N GLY A 307 -1.84 -9.12 0.57
CA GLY A 307 -2.41 -10.22 -0.19
C GLY A 307 -2.68 -11.47 0.65
N VAL A 308 -3.10 -11.29 1.90
CA VAL A 308 -3.50 -12.39 2.78
C VAL A 308 -4.74 -13.06 2.22
N TRP A 309 -4.66 -14.36 1.96
CA TRP A 309 -5.76 -15.10 1.36
C TRP A 309 -5.83 -16.53 1.87
N LEU A 310 -7.05 -16.99 2.06
CA LEU A 310 -7.39 -18.37 2.38
C LEU A 310 -8.33 -18.89 1.30
N HIS A 311 -8.03 -20.08 0.78
CA HIS A 311 -8.80 -20.75 -0.23
C HIS A 311 -10.28 -20.87 0.18
N PRO A 312 -11.25 -20.51 -0.68
CA PRO A 312 -12.68 -20.52 -0.34
C PRO A 312 -13.17 -21.81 0.32
N ASP A 313 -12.81 -22.97 -0.23
CA ASP A 313 -13.19 -24.29 0.29
C ASP A 313 -12.68 -24.57 1.72
N TYR A 314 -11.69 -23.83 2.20
CA TYR A 314 -11.07 -23.98 3.52
C TYR A 314 -11.49 -22.87 4.50
N ARG A 315 -12.38 -21.95 4.10
CA ARG A 315 -12.93 -20.91 4.97
C ARG A 315 -13.97 -21.50 5.93
N GLY A 316 -14.09 -20.89 7.11
CA GLY A 316 -15.09 -21.31 8.11
C GLY A 316 -14.61 -22.42 9.07
N TYR A 317 -13.47 -23.06 8.81
CA TYR A 317 -12.90 -24.11 9.65
C TYR A 317 -11.84 -23.63 10.66
N GLY A 318 -11.82 -22.33 10.98
CA GLY A 318 -10.88 -21.78 11.97
C GLY A 318 -9.41 -21.69 11.55
N LEU A 319 -9.08 -21.97 10.28
CA LEU A 319 -7.70 -22.07 9.79
C LEU A 319 -6.98 -20.74 9.57
N ALA A 320 -7.72 -19.64 9.36
CA ALA A 320 -7.12 -18.36 8.98
C ALA A 320 -6.12 -17.85 10.04
N LYS A 321 -6.50 -17.94 11.32
CA LYS A 321 -5.68 -17.47 12.44
C LYS A 321 -4.35 -18.24 12.60
N PRO A 322 -4.33 -19.58 12.71
CA PRO A 322 -3.08 -20.34 12.82
C PRO A 322 -2.19 -20.16 11.59
N PHE A 323 -2.75 -20.15 10.38
CA PHE A 323 -1.96 -19.96 9.15
C PHE A 323 -1.35 -18.57 9.05
N PHE A 324 -2.12 -17.53 9.38
CA PHE A 324 -1.61 -16.18 9.37
C PHE A 324 -0.54 -15.97 10.44
N ALA A 325 -0.74 -16.48 11.66
CA ALA A 325 0.27 -16.40 12.73
C ALA A 325 1.57 -17.11 12.34
N ALA A 326 1.47 -18.29 11.72
CA ALA A 326 2.62 -19.02 11.19
C ALA A 326 3.36 -18.24 10.09
N ALA A 327 2.63 -17.67 9.13
CA ALA A 327 3.22 -16.87 8.06
C ALA A 327 3.88 -15.59 8.59
N ALA A 328 3.21 -14.87 9.50
CA ALA A 328 3.76 -13.69 10.15
C ALA A 328 5.05 -14.03 10.94
N GLN A 329 5.06 -15.15 11.67
CA GLN A 329 6.26 -15.62 12.37
C GLN A 329 7.43 -15.89 11.42
N ILE A 330 7.19 -16.50 10.26
CA ILE A 330 8.23 -16.75 9.25
C ILE A 330 8.78 -15.43 8.72
N LEU A 331 7.90 -14.49 8.36
CA LEU A 331 8.29 -13.19 7.85
C LEU A 331 9.04 -12.36 8.92
N GLN A 332 8.65 -12.44 10.20
CA GLN A 332 9.30 -11.74 11.31
C GLN A 332 10.77 -12.11 11.51
N ARG A 333 11.20 -13.29 11.09
CA ARG A 333 12.61 -13.70 11.19
C ARG A 333 13.51 -12.92 10.23
N TYR A 334 12.94 -12.40 9.15
CA TYR A 334 13.61 -11.52 8.19
C TYR A 334 13.29 -10.05 8.44
N TYR A 335 12.08 -9.75 8.92
CA TYR A 335 11.57 -8.40 9.12
C TYR A 335 10.91 -8.30 10.52
N PRO A 336 11.68 -8.01 11.58
CA PRO A 336 11.17 -7.88 12.94
C PRO A 336 9.87 -7.04 13.05
N HIS A 337 9.77 -5.98 12.26
CA HIS A 337 8.63 -5.06 12.25
C HIS A 337 7.67 -5.39 11.10
N LEU A 338 6.46 -5.87 11.42
CA LEU A 338 5.44 -6.12 10.39
C LEU A 338 4.31 -5.10 10.49
N SER A 339 3.85 -4.61 9.34
CA SER A 339 2.64 -3.80 9.22
C SER A 339 1.71 -4.36 8.15
N LEU A 340 0.44 -3.97 8.18
CA LEU A 340 -0.51 -4.18 7.10
C LEU A 340 -1.62 -3.15 7.21
N TYR A 341 -2.31 -2.86 6.12
CA TYR A 341 -3.57 -2.13 6.18
C TYR A 341 -4.69 -3.00 5.61
N VAL A 342 -5.88 -2.84 6.17
CA VAL A 342 -7.05 -3.69 5.87
C VAL A 342 -8.26 -2.81 5.63
N ASN A 343 -9.13 -3.17 4.69
CA ASN A 343 -10.37 -2.42 4.52
C ASN A 343 -11.27 -2.59 5.75
N ASP A 344 -11.84 -1.48 6.23
CA ASP A 344 -12.67 -1.44 7.42
C ASP A 344 -13.91 -2.34 7.35
N TYR A 345 -14.46 -2.57 6.15
CA TYR A 345 -15.56 -3.50 5.93
C TYR A 345 -15.21 -4.98 6.20
N ASN A 346 -13.92 -5.34 6.24
CA ASN A 346 -13.48 -6.73 6.50
C ASN A 346 -13.36 -7.01 8.00
N ALA A 347 -14.50 -6.98 8.69
CA ALA A 347 -14.57 -7.21 10.14
C ALA A 347 -13.96 -8.55 10.58
N ARG A 348 -14.00 -9.58 9.73
CA ARG A 348 -13.41 -10.90 10.01
C ARG A 348 -11.88 -10.85 10.03
N ALA A 349 -11.26 -10.18 9.05
CA ALA A 349 -9.81 -10.00 9.02
C ALA A 349 -9.35 -9.12 10.18
N LEU A 350 -10.06 -8.01 10.45
CA LEU A 350 -9.78 -7.14 11.60
C LEU A 350 -9.81 -7.91 12.94
N ALA A 351 -10.82 -8.75 13.15
CA ALA A 351 -10.89 -9.59 14.34
C ALA A 351 -9.74 -10.61 14.43
N MET A 352 -9.31 -11.18 13.30
CA MET A 352 -8.16 -12.08 13.24
C MET A 352 -6.85 -11.38 13.60
N TYR A 353 -6.58 -10.20 13.02
CA TYR A 353 -5.37 -9.42 13.28
C TYR A 353 -5.31 -8.97 14.74
N ARG A 354 -6.39 -8.36 15.27
CA ARG A 354 -6.48 -7.97 16.69
C ARG A 354 -6.30 -9.18 17.60
N GLY A 355 -6.92 -10.31 17.25
CA GLY A 355 -6.82 -11.57 17.99
C GLY A 355 -5.43 -12.23 17.96
N THR A 356 -4.51 -11.76 17.10
CA THR A 356 -3.12 -12.20 17.01
C THR A 356 -2.12 -11.15 17.51
N GLY A 357 -2.60 -10.08 18.17
CA GLY A 357 -1.75 -9.08 18.82
C GLY A 357 -1.33 -7.91 17.93
N TRP A 358 -1.99 -7.73 16.77
CA TRP A 358 -1.80 -6.55 15.93
C TRP A 358 -2.53 -5.35 16.50
N GLU A 359 -1.86 -4.21 16.47
CA GLU A 359 -2.30 -2.96 17.07
C GLU A 359 -2.52 -1.93 15.96
N GLN A 360 -3.60 -1.17 16.03
CA GLN A 360 -3.85 -0.11 15.05
C GLN A 360 -3.01 1.11 15.42
N ILE A 361 -2.13 1.53 14.51
CA ILE A 361 -1.21 2.66 14.70
C ILE A 361 -1.54 3.85 13.80
N GLY A 362 -2.46 3.68 12.85
CA GLY A 362 -2.86 4.75 11.95
C GLY A 362 -4.00 4.34 11.04
N GLN A 363 -4.22 5.13 9.99
CA GLN A 363 -5.25 4.89 8.99
C GLN A 363 -4.75 5.25 7.61
N PHE A 364 -4.93 4.35 6.66
CA PHE A 364 -4.65 4.55 5.26
C PHE A 364 -5.93 4.78 4.46
N SER A 365 -5.76 5.43 3.31
CA SER A 365 -6.77 5.49 2.26
C SER A 365 -6.16 5.08 0.93
N THR A 366 -6.98 4.49 0.06
CA THR A 366 -6.57 4.11 -1.30
C THR A 366 -7.63 4.56 -2.31
N ILE A 367 -7.18 5.30 -3.33
CA ILE A 367 -7.96 5.63 -4.52
C ILE A 367 -7.36 4.85 -5.69
N ILE A 368 -8.18 4.04 -6.37
CA ILE A 368 -7.79 3.26 -7.54
C ILE A 368 -8.45 3.86 -8.78
N PHE A 369 -7.65 4.07 -9.83
CA PHE A 369 -8.12 4.66 -11.08
C PHE A 369 -8.23 3.63 -12.21
N GLU A 370 -9.16 3.88 -13.12
CA GLU A 370 -9.30 3.18 -14.41
C GLU A 370 -8.19 3.63 -15.37
N ARG A 371 -7.74 2.70 -16.23
CA ARG A 371 -6.70 2.96 -17.23
C ARG A 371 -7.30 3.40 -18.55
#